data_AF-A0A4P5Y6Z5-F1
#
_entry.id   AF-A0A4P5Y6Z5-F1
#
_cell.length_a   1.000
_cell.length_b   1.000
_cell.length_c   1.000
_cell.angle_alpha   90.00
_cell.angle_beta   90.00
_cell.angle_gamma   90.00
#
_symmetry.space_group_name_H-M   'P 1'
#
loop_
_entity.id
_entity.type
_entity.pdbx_description
1 polymer ?
#
loop_
_entity_poly.entity_id
_entity_poly.type
_entity_poly.pdbx_seq_one_letter_code
_entity_poly.pdbx_strand_id
1 'polypeptide(L)'
;MDLAVFIEPQNGGFKASTSQPVTMETEGASREEALLRLQELARTRLAAGEFVQVPLPNDDAGHPWMKFAGIWKEHPEFDQFQQNVLKYRQRLDGAETEP
;
A
#
# COMPACT_ATOMS: atom_id res chain seq x y z
N MET A 1 -3.69 -11.04 -2.69
CA MET A 1 -3.37 -9.75 -2.04
C MET A 1 -3.80 -9.87 -0.59
N ASP A 2 -3.06 -9.35 0.39
CA ASP A 2 -3.46 -9.51 1.79
C ASP A 2 -4.13 -8.23 2.31
N LEU A 3 -5.24 -8.40 3.03
CA LEU A 3 -6.02 -7.32 3.60
C LEU A 3 -5.88 -7.31 5.13
N ALA A 4 -5.45 -6.18 5.68
CA ALA A 4 -5.42 -5.99 7.13
C ALA A 4 -6.84 -5.80 7.68
N VAL A 5 -7.22 -6.63 8.65
CA VAL A 5 -8.55 -6.66 9.26
C VAL A 5 -8.41 -6.57 10.77
N PHE A 6 -9.12 -5.64 11.40
CA PHE A 6 -9.30 -5.67 12.86
C PHE A 6 -10.49 -6.57 13.21
N ILE A 7 -10.27 -7.54 14.11
CA ILE A 7 -11.31 -8.46 14.58
C ILE A 7 -11.52 -8.34 16.08
N GLU A 8 -12.78 -8.18 16.50
CA GLU A 8 -13.18 -8.03 17.90
C GLU A 8 -14.45 -8.88 18.20
N PRO A 9 -14.62 -9.41 19.42
CA PRO A 9 -15.82 -10.14 19.80
C PRO A 9 -17.03 -9.20 19.93
N GLN A 10 -18.20 -9.64 19.44
CA GLN A 10 -19.46 -8.88 19.55
C GLN A 10 -20.67 -9.82 19.62
N ASN A 11 -21.53 -9.65 20.63
CA ASN A 11 -22.83 -10.33 20.77
C ASN A 11 -22.80 -11.86 20.57
N GLY A 12 -21.80 -12.55 21.11
CA GLY A 12 -21.66 -14.01 20.96
C GLY A 12 -21.06 -14.45 19.62
N GLY A 13 -20.59 -13.52 18.79
CA GLY A 13 -19.83 -13.74 17.57
C GLY A 13 -18.64 -12.80 17.47
N PHE A 14 -18.19 -12.51 16.24
CA PHE A 14 -17.07 -11.62 15.96
C PHE A 14 -17.47 -10.57 14.93
N LYS A 15 -16.93 -9.36 15.09
CA LYS A 15 -17.00 -8.28 14.11
C LYS A 15 -15.60 -8.09 13.51
N ALA A 16 -15.56 -8.05 12.18
CA ALA A 16 -14.35 -7.81 11.40
C ALA A 16 -14.49 -6.51 10.60
N SER A 17 -13.43 -5.70 10.56
CA SER A 17 -13.43 -4.42 9.83
C SER A 17 -12.10 -4.13 9.14
N THR A 18 -12.17 -3.64 7.90
CA THR A 18 -11.02 -3.45 6.98
C THR A 18 -10.61 -1.99 6.80
N SER A 19 -11.45 -1.03 7.19
CA SER A 19 -11.23 0.40 6.95
C SER A 19 -10.20 0.97 7.93
N GLN A 20 -9.16 1.61 7.40
CA GLN A 20 -8.23 2.43 8.17
C GLN A 20 -8.82 3.82 8.46
N PRO A 21 -8.62 4.37 9.67
CA PRO A 21 -8.62 3.67 10.95
C PRO A 21 -10.05 3.22 11.29
N VAL A 22 -10.18 2.27 12.22
CA VAL A 22 -11.44 2.01 12.92
C VAL A 22 -12.02 3.35 13.35
N THR A 23 -13.14 3.78 12.76
CA THR A 23 -13.74 5.08 13.08
C THR A 23 -14.08 5.09 14.56
N MET A 24 -13.41 6.00 15.28
CA MET A 24 -13.59 6.23 16.70
C MET A 24 -13.94 7.70 16.85
N GLU A 25 -15.08 7.94 17.46
CA GLU A 25 -15.62 9.28 17.64
C GLU A 25 -16.07 9.39 19.09
N THR A 26 -15.76 10.52 19.70
CA THR A 26 -16.14 10.83 21.07
C THR A 26 -16.45 12.32 21.18
N GLU A 27 -17.47 12.65 21.96
CA GLU A 27 -17.83 14.03 22.30
C GLU A 27 -17.31 14.39 23.70
N GLY A 28 -17.01 15.66 23.93
CA GLY A 28 -16.59 16.21 25.23
C GLY A 28 -17.02 17.66 25.37
N ALA A 29 -17.19 18.14 26.61
CA ALA A 29 -17.54 19.53 26.90
C ALA A 29 -16.35 20.50 26.66
N SER A 30 -15.14 19.95 26.50
CA SER A 30 -13.95 20.67 26.05
C SER A 30 -13.16 19.85 25.03
N ARG A 31 -12.23 20.53 24.36
CA ARG A 31 -11.30 19.90 23.41
C ARG A 31 -10.45 18.82 24.09
N GLU A 32 -9.93 19.11 25.27
CA GLU A 32 -9.09 18.20 26.05
C GLU A 32 -9.88 16.97 26.48
N GLU A 33 -11.14 17.16 26.90
CA GLU A 33 -12.01 16.06 27.29
C GLU A 33 -12.34 15.14 26.10
N ALA A 34 -12.65 15.70 24.93
CA ALA A 34 -12.92 14.91 23.73
C ALA A 34 -11.69 14.07 23.33
N LEU A 35 -10.47 14.64 23.42
CA LEU A 35 -9.24 13.92 23.12
C LEU A 35 -8.92 12.82 24.14
N LEU A 36 -9.12 13.08 25.44
CA LEU A 36 -8.92 12.07 26.48
C LEU A 36 -9.88 10.90 26.33
N ARG A 37 -11.16 11.17 26.04
CA ARG A 37 -12.17 10.14 25.78
C ARG A 37 -11.81 9.32 24.54
N LEU A 38 -11.32 9.96 23.48
CA LEU A 38 -10.89 9.27 22.27
C LEU A 38 -9.70 8.34 22.55
N GLN A 39 -8.73 8.77 23.37
CA GLN A 39 -7.59 7.93 23.76
C GLN A 39 -8.02 6.71 24.56
N GLU A 40 -8.92 6.88 25.53
CA GLU A 40 -9.45 5.77 26.33
C GLU A 40 -10.28 4.79 25.48
N LEU A 41 -11.09 5.31 24.54
CA LEU A 41 -11.82 4.49 23.58
C LEU A 41 -10.87 3.67 22.70
N ALA A 42 -9.82 4.31 22.17
CA ALA A 42 -8.82 3.63 21.36
C ALA A 42 -8.10 2.52 22.13
N ARG A 43 -7.66 2.81 23.36
CA ARG A 43 -7.00 1.83 24.21
C ARG A 43 -7.91 0.64 24.54
N THR A 44 -9.16 0.92 24.89
CA THR A 44 -10.14 -0.13 25.22
C THR A 44 -10.42 -1.02 24.02
N ARG A 45 -10.64 -0.42 22.85
CA ARG A 45 -10.98 -1.16 21.64
C ARG A 45 -9.81 -1.99 21.13
N LEU A 46 -8.61 -1.41 21.09
CA LEU A 46 -7.40 -2.13 20.67
C LEU A 46 -7.01 -3.27 21.62
N ALA A 47 -7.45 -3.23 22.89
CA ALA A 47 -7.27 -4.34 23.82
C ALA A 47 -8.28 -5.48 23.63
N ALA A 48 -9.41 -5.23 22.98
CA ALA A 48 -10.49 -6.20 22.79
C ALA A 48 -10.31 -7.10 21.55
N GLY A 49 -9.35 -6.78 20.69
CA GLY A 49 -9.19 -7.44 19.40
C GLY A 49 -7.77 -7.38 18.87
N GLU A 50 -7.58 -7.94 17.68
CA GLU A 50 -6.27 -7.98 17.03
C GLU A 50 -6.38 -7.66 15.54
N PHE A 51 -5.25 -7.27 14.94
CA PHE A 51 -5.15 -7.13 13.49
C PHE A 51 -4.69 -8.45 12.88
N VAL A 52 -5.49 -9.00 11.97
CA VAL A 52 -5.18 -10.20 11.20
C VAL A 52 -5.03 -9.86 9.72
N GLN A 53 -4.13 -10.56 9.04
CA GLN A 53 -4.02 -10.49 7.58
C GLN A 53 -4.95 -11.54 6.97
N VAL A 54 -5.91 -11.10 6.17
CA VAL A 54 -6.83 -11.99 5.45
C VAL A 54 -6.36 -12.08 3.99
N PRO A 55 -5.99 -13.27 3.51
CA PRO A 55 -5.61 -13.46 2.12
C PRO A 55 -6.83 -13.27 1.24
N LEU A 56 -6.78 -12.32 0.32
CA LEU A 56 -7.72 -12.21 -0.78
C LEU A 56 -7.20 -13.07 -1.92
N PRO A 57 -7.96 -14.10 -2.35
CA PRO A 57 -7.63 -14.83 -3.56
C PRO A 57 -7.58 -13.82 -4.71
N ASN A 58 -6.43 -13.72 -5.35
CA ASN A 58 -6.35 -13.02 -6.62
C ASN A 58 -6.98 -13.97 -7.65
N ASP A 59 -7.88 -13.47 -8.49
CA ASP A 59 -8.14 -14.16 -9.75
C ASP A 59 -6.79 -14.28 -10.46
N ASP A 60 -6.37 -15.52 -10.75
CA ASP A 60 -5.12 -15.86 -11.46
C ASP A 60 -5.14 -15.40 -12.94
N ALA A 61 -5.68 -14.21 -13.21
CA ALA A 61 -5.27 -13.42 -14.36
C ALA A 61 -3.82 -13.01 -14.09
N GLY A 62 -2.88 -13.89 -14.47
CA GLY A 62 -1.45 -13.80 -14.17
C GLY A 62 -0.91 -12.37 -14.23
N HIS A 63 -0.01 -12.05 -13.29
CA HIS A 63 0.51 -10.70 -13.04
C HIS A 63 0.56 -9.86 -14.33
N PRO A 64 -0.12 -8.70 -14.42
CA PRO A 64 -0.35 -7.98 -15.68
C PRO A 64 0.90 -7.69 -16.52
N TRP A 65 2.09 -7.74 -15.91
CA TRP A 65 3.39 -7.53 -16.55
C TRP A 65 4.05 -8.80 -17.09
N MET A 66 3.49 -9.99 -16.86
CA MET A 66 4.04 -11.26 -17.38
C MET A 66 4.15 -11.26 -18.90
N LYS A 67 3.20 -10.63 -19.60
CA LYS A 67 3.25 -10.47 -21.07
C LYS A 67 4.44 -9.66 -21.57
N PHE A 68 5.11 -8.90 -20.68
CA PHE A 68 6.27 -8.09 -21.00
C PHE A 68 7.59 -8.73 -20.55
N ALA A 69 7.55 -9.86 -19.84
CA ALA A 69 8.75 -10.55 -19.40
C ALA A 69 9.52 -11.10 -20.62
N GLY A 70 10.77 -10.64 -20.81
CA GLY A 70 11.65 -11.15 -21.87
C GLY A 70 11.40 -10.61 -23.27
N ILE A 71 10.49 -9.64 -23.46
CA ILE A 71 10.15 -9.09 -24.79
C ILE A 71 11.34 -8.53 -25.57
N TRP A 72 12.42 -8.16 -24.86
CA TRP A 72 13.62 -7.57 -25.45
C TRP A 72 14.72 -8.59 -25.78
N LYS A 73 14.61 -9.85 -25.33
CA LYS A 73 15.69 -10.85 -25.45
C LYS A 73 16.07 -11.15 -26.90
N GLU A 74 15.09 -11.14 -27.79
CA GLU A 74 15.25 -11.46 -29.22
C GLU A 74 14.76 -10.31 -30.12
N HIS A 75 14.57 -9.11 -29.56
CA HIS A 75 14.03 -7.99 -30.31
C HIS A 75 15.09 -7.47 -31.31
N PRO A 76 14.83 -7.49 -32.64
CA PRO A 76 15.85 -7.21 -33.66
C PRO A 76 16.50 -5.84 -33.54
N GLU A 77 15.77 -4.87 -32.99
CA GLU A 77 16.21 -3.47 -32.86
C GLU A 77 16.75 -3.13 -31.47
N PHE A 78 16.88 -4.11 -30.56
CA PHE A 78 17.27 -3.82 -29.17
C PHE A 78 18.65 -3.16 -29.07
N ASP A 79 19.62 -3.61 -29.85
CA ASP A 79 20.96 -3.03 -29.88
C ASP A 79 20.93 -1.58 -30.38
N GLN A 80 20.13 -1.30 -31.41
CA GLN A 80 19.96 0.06 -31.94
C GLN A 80 19.30 0.99 -30.91
N PHE A 81 18.30 0.48 -30.18
CA PHE A 81 17.67 1.18 -29.07
C PHE A 81 18.69 1.51 -27.97
N GLN A 82 19.50 0.54 -27.54
CA GLN A 82 20.55 0.76 -26.53
C GLN A 82 21.56 1.83 -26.98
N GLN A 83 22.01 1.79 -28.23
CA GLN A 83 22.91 2.80 -28.79
C GLN A 83 22.30 4.21 -28.75
N ASN A 84 21.00 4.35 -29.04
CA ASN A 84 20.32 5.63 -29.00
C ASN A 84 20.14 6.14 -27.57
N VAL A 85 19.85 5.26 -26.62
CA VAL A 85 19.79 5.60 -25.19
C VAL A 85 21.16 6.06 -24.70
N LEU A 86 22.24 5.37 -25.08
CA LEU A 86 23.61 5.76 -24.72
C LEU A 86 23.99 7.13 -25.28
N LYS A 87 23.71 7.40 -26.56
CA LYS A 87 23.94 8.72 -27.18
C LYS A 87 23.16 9.82 -26.46
N TYR A 88 21.90 9.55 -26.09
CA TYR A 88 21.08 10.49 -25.36
C TYR A 88 21.67 10.80 -23.96
N ARG A 89 22.14 9.77 -23.24
CA ARG A 89 22.77 9.93 -21.93
C ARG A 89 24.08 10.71 -22.02
N GLN A 90 24.98 10.35 -22.92
CA GLN A 90 26.23 11.07 -23.14
C GLN A 90 26.01 12.55 -23.45
N ARG A 91 24.96 12.88 -24.22
CA ARG A 91 24.60 14.28 -24.49
C ARG A 91 24.15 15.02 -23.22
N LEU A 92 23.36 14.38 -22.35
CA LEU A 92 22.91 14.99 -21.10
C LEU A 92 24.06 15.13 -20.10
N ASP A 93 24.85 14.07 -19.92
CA ASP A 93 25.97 14.05 -18.98
C ASP A 93 27.07 15.05 -19.41
N GLY A 94 27.29 15.19 -20.73
CA GLY A 94 28.19 16.20 -21.30
C GLY A 94 27.65 17.64 -21.23
N ALA A 95 26.32 17.82 -21.23
CA ALA A 95 25.68 19.13 -21.05
C ALA A 95 25.67 19.58 -19.57
N GLU A 96 25.79 18.65 -18.61
CA GLU A 96 26.00 18.97 -17.19
C GLU A 96 27.47 19.35 -16.86
N THR A 97 28.41 19.18 -17.80
CA THR A 97 29.85 19.47 -17.58
C THR A 97 30.38 20.74 -18.24
N GLU A 98 29.53 21.58 -18.84
CA GLU A 98 29.91 22.95 -19.24
C GLU A 98 29.63 23.95 -18.08
N PRO A 99 30.64 24.74 -17.64
CA PRO A 99 30.51 25.71 -16.55
C PRO A 99 29.70 26.97 -16.89
#